data_AF-A0A3M1L896-F1
#
_entry.id   AF-A0A3M1L896-F1
#
_cell.length_a   1.000
_cell.length_b   1.000
_cell.length_c   1.000
_cell.angle_alpha   90.00
_cell.angle_beta   90.00
_cell.angle_gamma   90.00
#
_symmetry.space_group_name_H-M   'P 1'
#
loop_
_entity.id
_entity.type
_entity.pdbx_description
1 polymer ?
#
loop_
_entity_poly.entity_id
_entity_poly.type
_entity_poly.pdbx_seq_one_letter_code
_entity_poly.pdbx_strand_id
1 'polypeptide(L)' 'MTETVKSNSNNAEVTLEDIQELIQEFELYRARLVDDTINTAKKAKLSKQKTMAKLEPELAKIDATIARLRQQVAIFTGNS' A
#
# COMPACT_ATOMS: atom_id res chain seq x y z
N MET A 1 -37.51 0.57 -22.09
CA MET A 1 -36.63 0.44 -20.91
C MET A 1 -35.21 0.28 -21.44
N THR A 2 -34.47 1.37 -21.59
CA THR A 2 -33.05 1.31 -21.95
C THR A 2 -32.27 1.61 -20.69
N GLU A 3 -31.68 0.56 -20.11
CA GLU A 3 -30.67 0.68 -19.06
C GLU A 3 -29.44 1.38 -19.63
N THR A 4 -29.26 2.63 -19.25
CA THR A 4 -28.03 3.35 -19.49
C THR A 4 -26.96 2.78 -18.56
N VAL A 5 -26.02 2.02 -19.13
CA VAL A 5 -24.77 1.65 -18.48
C VAL A 5 -24.04 2.93 -18.09
N LYS A 6 -24.04 3.22 -16.78
CA LYS A 6 -23.36 4.37 -16.20
C LYS A 6 -21.86 4.13 -16.29
N SER A 7 -21.26 4.52 -17.41
CA SER A 7 -19.81 4.63 -17.55
C SER A 7 -19.34 5.75 -16.63
N ASN A 8 -19.01 5.42 -15.39
CA ASN A 8 -18.52 6.36 -14.40
C ASN A 8 -17.06 6.73 -14.75
N SER A 9 -16.90 7.59 -15.75
CA SER A 9 -15.64 8.27 -16.05
C SER A 9 -15.46 9.43 -15.08
N ASN A 10 -15.05 9.13 -13.85
CA ASN A 10 -14.52 10.14 -12.95
C ASN A 10 -13.07 10.40 -13.35
N ASN A 11 -12.87 11.31 -14.32
CA ASN A 11 -11.57 11.84 -14.71
C ASN A 11 -11.10 12.86 -13.66
N ALA A 12 -11.01 12.43 -12.40
CA ALA A 12 -10.37 13.23 -11.36
C ALA A 12 -8.87 13.16 -11.63
N GLU A 13 -8.25 14.32 -11.89
CA GLU A 13 -6.81 14.43 -12.03
C GLU A 13 -6.17 14.02 -10.70
N VAL A 14 -5.31 12.98 -10.73
CA VAL A 14 -4.59 12.52 -9.55
C VAL A 14 -3.64 13.63 -9.11
N THR A 15 -3.84 14.14 -7.90
CA THR A 15 -3.03 15.21 -7.34
C THR A 15 -1.81 14.67 -6.60
N LEU A 16 -0.85 15.55 -6.32
CA LEU A 16 0.30 15.21 -5.46
C LEU A 16 -0.16 14.78 -4.05
N GLU A 17 -1.20 15.42 -3.52
CA GLU A 17 -1.77 15.11 -2.21
C GLU A 17 -2.35 13.70 -2.18
N ASP A 18 -3.09 13.30 -3.23
CA ASP A 18 -3.64 11.92 -3.35
C ASP A 18 -2.53 10.86 -3.30
N ILE A 19 -1.39 11.10 -3.98
CA ILE A 19 -0.25 10.17 -3.99
C ILE A 19 0.43 10.13 -2.62
N GLN A 20 0.55 11.27 -1.94
CA GLN A 20 1.14 11.35 -0.61
C GLN A 20 0.27 10.66 0.45
N GLU A 21 -1.05 10.84 0.41
CA GLU A 21 -2.00 10.12 1.26
C GLU A 21 -1.89 8.62 1.02
N LEU A 22 -1.87 8.18 -0.24
CA LEU A 22 -1.75 6.78 -0.58
C LEU A 22 -0.44 6.15 -0.09
N ILE A 23 0.68 6.88 -0.16
CA ILE A 23 1.96 6.44 0.44
C ILE A 23 1.80 6.21 1.95
N GLN A 24 1.19 7.17 2.66
CA GLN A 24 0.98 7.05 4.11
C GLN A 24 0.09 5.86 4.45
N GLU A 25 -0.97 5.61 3.68
CA GLU A 25 -1.85 4.45 3.87
C GLU A 25 -1.08 3.13 3.71
N PHE A 26 -0.24 3.01 2.68
CA PHE A 26 0.59 1.81 2.50
C PHE A 26 1.60 1.61 3.63
N GLU A 27 2.21 2.68 4.13
CA GLU A 27 3.14 2.62 5.27
C GLU A 27 2.44 2.16 6.55
N LEU A 28 1.26 2.72 6.84
CA LEU A 28 0.42 2.31 7.98
C LEU A 28 -0.04 0.86 7.83
N TYR A 29 -0.47 0.47 6.64
CA TYR A 29 -0.88 -0.90 6.35
C TYR A 29 0.26 -1.89 6.58
N ARG A 30 1.46 -1.58 6.07
CA ARG A 30 2.68 -2.38 6.28
C ARG A 30 2.97 -2.59 7.77
N ALA A 31 2.90 -1.52 8.56
CA ALA A 31 3.16 -1.59 9.99
C ALA A 31 2.13 -2.47 10.71
N ARG A 32 0.83 -2.25 10.46
CA ARG A 32 -0.26 -3.07 11.03
C ARG A 32 -0.14 -4.54 10.65
N LEU A 33 0.19 -4.83 9.40
CA LEU A 33 0.36 -6.19 8.91
C LEU A 33 1.46 -6.93 9.68
N VAL A 34 2.59 -6.29 9.93
CA VAL A 34 3.68 -6.86 10.74
C VAL A 34 3.21 -7.09 12.17
N ASP A 35 2.62 -6.08 12.81
CA ASP A 35 2.20 -6.16 14.21
C ASP A 35 1.14 -7.25 14.42
N ASP A 36 0.10 -7.27 13.60
CA ASP A 36 -0.99 -8.25 13.70
C ASP A 36 -0.50 -9.67 13.45
N THR A 37 0.36 -9.84 12.46
CA THR A 37 0.94 -11.16 12.14
C THR A 37 1.84 -11.65 13.25
N ILE A 38 2.71 -10.79 13.81
CA ILE A 38 3.57 -11.16 14.93
C ILE A 38 2.77 -11.42 16.20
N ASN A 39 1.75 -10.62 16.50
CA ASN A 39 0.87 -10.81 17.65
C ASN A 39 0.11 -12.13 17.56
N THR A 40 -0.41 -12.46 16.38
CA THR A 40 -1.09 -13.74 16.11
C THR A 40 -0.12 -14.92 16.22
N ALA A 41 1.06 -14.81 15.62
CA ALA A 41 2.10 -15.83 15.71
C ALA A 41 2.55 -16.08 17.16
N LYS A 42 2.70 -15.01 17.96
CA LYS A 42 3.04 -15.11 19.38
C LYS A 42 1.98 -15.88 20.16
N LYS A 43 0.69 -15.60 19.93
CA LYS A 43 -0.42 -16.35 20.56
C LYS A 43 -0.39 -17.83 20.15
N ALA A 44 -0.02 -18.13 18.90
CA ALA A 44 0.15 -19.48 18.39
C ALA A 44 1.50 -20.14 18.75
N LYS A 45 2.35 -19.49 19.56
CA LYS A 45 3.71 -19.95 19.94
C LYS A 45 4.62 -20.24 18.74
N LEU A 46 4.39 -19.56 17.62
CA LEU A 46 5.23 -19.66 16.42
C LEU A 46 6.50 -18.79 16.58
N SER A 47 7.60 -19.26 15.99
CA SER A 47 8.86 -18.49 15.95
C SER A 47 8.69 -17.21 15.13
N LYS A 48 9.05 -16.06 15.72
CA LYS A 48 9.08 -14.76 15.05
C LYS A 48 9.85 -14.81 13.73
N GLN A 49 11.02 -15.47 13.71
CA GLN A 49 11.87 -15.57 12.51
C GLN A 49 11.16 -16.31 11.38
N LYS A 50 10.51 -17.45 11.67
CA LYS A 50 9.76 -18.22 10.66
C LYS A 50 8.53 -17.46 10.17
N THR A 51 7.86 -16.73 11.06
CA THR A 51 6.73 -15.88 10.71
C THR A 51 7.16 -14.74 9.79
N MET A 52 8.23 -14.02 10.12
CA MET A 52 8.76 -12.94 9.28
C MET A 52 9.21 -13.45 7.92
N ALA A 53 9.90 -14.58 7.85
CA ALA A 53 10.33 -15.16 6.57
C ALA A 53 9.16 -15.48 5.63
N LYS A 54 7.97 -15.82 6.18
CA LYS A 54 6.75 -16.02 5.39
C LYS A 54 6.08 -14.71 5.00
N LEU A 55 6.23 -13.66 5.81
CA LEU A 55 5.63 -12.34 5.58
C LEU A 55 6.45 -11.50 4.59
N GLU A 56 7.77 -11.72 4.54
CA GLU A 56 8.72 -10.97 3.72
C GLU A 56 8.30 -10.75 2.26
N PRO A 57 7.78 -11.76 1.52
CA PRO A 57 7.39 -11.55 0.12
C PRO A 57 6.24 -10.55 -0.05
N GLU A 58 5.36 -10.43 0.94
CA GLU A 58 4.26 -9.47 0.92
C GLU A 58 4.75 -8.07 1.30
N LEU A 59 5.61 -7.97 2.33
CA LEU A 59 6.25 -6.70 2.70
C LEU A 59 7.06 -6.13 1.52
N ALA A 60 7.81 -6.98 0.82
CA ALA A 60 8.59 -6.57 -0.35
C ALA A 60 7.71 -6.00 -1.49
N LYS A 61 6.50 -6.53 -1.68
CA LYS A 61 5.54 -5.98 -2.66
C LYS A 61 5.02 -4.61 -2.22
N ILE A 62 4.69 -4.45 -0.95
CA ILE A 62 4.26 -3.16 -0.39
C ILE A 62 5.38 -2.13 -0.52
N ASP A 63 6.61 -2.51 -0.17
CA ASP A 63 7.80 -1.65 -0.27
C ASP A 63 8.10 -1.24 -1.72
N ALA A 64 7.96 -2.17 -2.67
CA ALA A 64 8.10 -1.86 -4.09
C ALA A 64 7.02 -0.88 -4.58
N THR A 65 5.78 -1.00 -4.09
CA THR A 65 4.69 -0.07 -4.41
C THR A 65 4.96 1.31 -3.83
N ILE A 66 5.35 1.41 -2.56
CA ILE A 66 5.73 2.68 -1.92
C ILE A 66 6.88 3.35 -2.69
N ALA A 67 7.89 2.58 -3.11
CA ALA A 67 8.99 3.11 -3.90
C ALA A 67 8.53 3.71 -5.24
N ARG A 68 7.62 3.04 -5.94
CA ARG A 68 7.03 3.54 -7.21
C ARG A 68 6.20 4.80 -6.99
N LEU A 69 5.43 4.88 -5.91
CA LEU A 69 4.65 6.08 -5.58
C LEU A 69 5.58 7.26 -5.25
N ARG A 70 6.65 7.02 -4.50
CA ARG A 70 7.68 8.05 -4.22
C ARG A 70 8.40 8.52 -5.48
N GLN A 71 8.63 7.63 -6.45
CA GLN A 71 9.13 8.02 -7.77
C GLN A 71 8.14 8.94 -8.50
N GLN A 72 6.83 8.66 -8.43
CA GLN A 72 5.82 9.55 -9.00
C GLN A 72 5.84 10.92 -8.31
N VAL A 73 5.91 10.98 -6.98
CA VAL A 73 6.06 12.25 -6.24
C VAL A 73 7.27 13.05 -6.75
N ALA A 74 8.43 12.42 -6.92
CA ALA A 74 9.62 13.08 -7.42
C ALA A 74 9.46 13.62 -8.85
N ILE A 75 8.69 12.93 -9.70
CA ILE A 75 8.36 13.41 -11.05
C ILE A 75 7.43 14.62 -10.96
N PHE A 76 6.39 14.57 -10.13
CA PHE A 76 5.46 15.69 -9.93
C PHE A 76 6.17 16.94 -9.42
N THR A 77 7.05 16.81 -8.43
CA THR A 77 7.76 17.95 -7.83
C THR A 77 8.98 18.39 -8.64
N GLY A 78 9.59 17.51 -9.44
CA GLY A 78 10.71 17.83 -10.33
C GLY A 78 10.31 18.44 -11.68
N ASN A 79 9.04 18.29 -12.07
CA ASN A 79 8.43 19.00 -13.21
C ASN A 79 7.73 20.32 -12.81
N SER A 80 7.83 20.73 -11.55
CA SER A 80 7.24 21.97 -11.01
C SER A 80 8.24 23.11 -10.91
#